data_AF-A0A2E7RWA6-F1
#
_entry.id   AF-A0A2E7RWA6-F1
#
_cell.length_a   1.000
_cell.length_b   1.000
_cell.length_c   1.000
_cell.angle_alpha   90.00
_cell.angle_beta   90.00
_cell.angle_gamma   90.00
#
_symmetry.space_group_name_H-M   'P 1'
#
loop_
_entity.id
_entity.type
_entity.pdbx_description
1 polymer ?
#
loop_
_entity_poly.entity_id
_entity_poly.type
_entity_poly.pdbx_seq_one_letter_code
_entity_poly.pdbx_strand_id
1 'polypeptide(L)'
;MRANSLVIQKFAISTQPLPMPAPTVEIVGRSRGIVAFFLSLIGFSPITRFILAGNELRCQSASLFGQSSQTIPINHISTLSAGVRKPVGNLVAAAVFLVAGITLSVSTDEVIPTAVGLVLATALVVGYVLAKTFVIMVYPEGGPEIALRFQPNVIEGIPIDVERALNVIAVIRDMVISQDTTTPTVQPEPLTVPQHQLVPEPALEPESVPTSPEPYQPEAEESSLTSASEADEINASALFEEARRRAADGRKDEAVALLRGIVDQFPLTVSADQAKQTLSKIDDPGEQ
;
A
#
# COMPACT_ATOMS: atom_id res chain seq x y z
N MET A 1 7.77 -5.16 -9.82
CA MET A 1 6.57 -5.91 -9.32
C MET A 1 5.37 -5.61 -10.21
N ARG A 2 4.53 -6.61 -10.56
CA ARG A 2 3.25 -6.33 -11.21
C ARG A 2 2.24 -5.91 -10.13
N ALA A 3 2.05 -4.60 -9.95
CA ALA A 3 0.98 -4.10 -9.10
C ALA A 3 -0.39 -4.52 -9.69
N ASN A 4 -1.21 -5.18 -8.87
CA ASN A 4 -2.58 -5.55 -9.23
C ASN A 4 -3.45 -4.29 -9.27
N SER A 5 -4.47 -4.28 -10.13
CA SER A 5 -5.44 -3.18 -10.16
C SER A 5 -6.34 -3.24 -8.93
N LEU A 6 -6.46 -2.12 -8.22
CA LEU A 6 -7.28 -1.95 -7.04
C LEU A 6 -8.62 -1.31 -7.42
N VAL A 7 -9.63 -1.70 -6.69
CA VAL A 7 -10.97 -1.11 -6.69
C VAL A 7 -11.05 -0.25 -5.44
N ILE A 8 -11.13 1.07 -5.62
CA ILE A 8 -11.14 2.01 -4.48
C ILE A 8 -12.45 1.87 -3.73
N GLN A 9 -12.36 1.74 -2.41
CA GLN A 9 -13.47 1.66 -1.46
C GLN A 9 -13.63 2.96 -0.69
N LYS A 10 -12.53 3.63 -0.31
CA LYS A 10 -12.55 4.90 0.39
C LYS A 10 -11.53 5.83 -0.23
N PHE A 11 -11.92 7.07 -0.46
CA PHE A 11 -11.04 8.12 -0.96
C PHE A 11 -11.32 9.40 -0.19
N ALA A 12 -10.47 9.72 0.79
CA ALA A 12 -10.57 10.92 1.60
C ALA A 12 -9.31 11.78 1.37
N ILE A 13 -9.54 13.06 1.05
CA ILE A 13 -8.50 14.08 1.01
C ILE A 13 -8.94 15.17 1.99
N SER A 14 -8.13 15.38 3.01
CA SER A 14 -8.31 16.46 3.98
C SER A 14 -7.27 17.53 3.67
N THR A 15 -7.70 18.65 3.12
CA THR A 15 -6.81 19.78 2.78
C THR A 15 -6.49 20.65 4.00
N GLN A 16 -7.24 20.50 5.10
CA GLN A 16 -6.96 21.19 6.35
C GLN A 16 -6.12 20.31 7.27
N PRO A 17 -5.07 20.86 7.92
CA PRO A 17 -4.34 20.16 8.97
C PRO A 17 -5.29 19.97 10.15
N LEU A 18 -5.99 18.85 10.17
CA LEU A 18 -6.80 18.44 11.30
C LEU A 18 -5.88 18.19 12.51
N PRO A 19 -6.32 18.52 13.73
CA PRO A 19 -5.62 18.06 14.93
C PRO A 19 -5.52 16.52 14.88
N MET A 20 -4.33 16.00 15.19
CA MET A 20 -4.01 14.55 15.13
C MET A 20 -5.13 13.69 15.74
N PRO A 21 -5.46 12.51 15.15
CA PRO A 21 -4.66 11.70 14.23
C PRO A 21 -5.32 11.46 12.85
N ALA A 22 -6.01 12.45 12.27
CA ALA A 22 -6.68 12.27 10.99
C ALA A 22 -5.66 12.28 9.81
N PRO A 23 -5.73 11.31 8.87
CA PRO A 23 -4.84 11.28 7.71
C PRO A 23 -5.18 12.40 6.70
N THR A 24 -4.15 13.05 6.16
CA THR A 24 -4.27 14.09 5.13
C THR A 24 -4.79 13.49 3.82
N VAL A 25 -4.31 12.30 3.46
CA VAL A 25 -4.82 11.53 2.33
C VAL A 25 -4.98 10.08 2.75
N GLU A 26 -6.18 9.54 2.54
CA GLU A 26 -6.46 8.12 2.78
C GLU A 26 -7.14 7.52 1.54
N ILE A 27 -6.46 6.57 0.92
CA ILE A 27 -6.97 5.77 -0.19
C ILE A 27 -7.00 4.32 0.26
N VAL A 28 -8.19 3.77 0.39
CA VAL A 28 -8.39 2.34 0.69
C VAL A 28 -8.99 1.68 -0.54
N GLY A 29 -8.40 0.58 -0.97
CA GLY A 29 -8.91 -0.21 -2.09
C GLY A 29 -8.80 -1.70 -1.85
N ARG A 30 -9.65 -2.46 -2.54
CA ARG A 30 -9.58 -3.93 -2.58
C ARG A 30 -8.95 -4.38 -3.89
N SER A 31 -8.10 -5.40 -3.86
CA SER A 31 -7.61 -6.02 -5.09
C SER A 31 -8.77 -6.49 -5.99
N ARG A 32 -8.69 -6.21 -7.30
CA ARG A 32 -9.63 -6.76 -8.30
C ARG A 32 -9.18 -8.16 -8.73
N GLY A 33 -10.14 -9.03 -8.95
CA GLY A 33 -9.93 -10.30 -9.63
C GLY A 33 -10.79 -11.42 -9.05
N ILE A 34 -10.88 -12.52 -9.79
CA ILE A 34 -11.58 -13.73 -9.35
C ILE A 34 -10.95 -14.27 -8.06
N VAL A 35 -9.61 -14.22 -7.96
CA VAL A 35 -8.89 -14.61 -6.74
C VAL A 35 -9.30 -13.76 -5.54
N ALA A 36 -9.37 -12.43 -5.70
CA ALA A 36 -9.81 -11.54 -4.64
C ALA A 36 -11.28 -11.75 -4.24
N PHE A 37 -12.12 -12.15 -5.19
CA PHE A 37 -13.51 -12.53 -4.92
C PHE A 37 -13.58 -13.81 -4.08
N PHE A 38 -12.84 -14.87 -4.45
CA PHE A 38 -12.78 -16.09 -3.65
C PHE A 38 -12.20 -15.85 -2.26
N LEU A 39 -11.17 -15.00 -2.15
CA LEU A 39 -10.63 -14.62 -0.85
C LEU A 39 -11.66 -13.97 0.05
N SER A 40 -12.43 -13.04 -0.52
CA SER A 40 -13.52 -12.38 0.18
C SER A 40 -14.58 -13.38 0.65
N LEU A 41 -14.77 -14.49 -0.07
CA LEU A 41 -15.70 -15.56 0.30
C LEU A 41 -15.19 -16.40 1.49
N ILE A 42 -13.87 -16.56 1.64
CA ILE A 42 -13.22 -17.29 2.73
C ILE A 42 -12.98 -16.39 3.96
N GLY A 43 -13.35 -15.10 3.89
CA GLY A 43 -13.17 -14.13 4.98
C GLY A 43 -11.84 -13.38 4.95
N PHE A 44 -10.97 -13.64 3.97
CA PHE A 44 -9.77 -12.85 3.74
C PHE A 44 -10.08 -11.64 2.86
N SER A 45 -9.93 -10.44 3.40
CA SER A 45 -10.11 -9.21 2.62
C SER A 45 -8.75 -8.68 2.15
N PRO A 46 -8.40 -8.81 0.84
CA PRO A 46 -7.15 -8.26 0.31
C PRO A 46 -7.28 -6.74 0.15
N ILE A 47 -7.12 -6.04 1.27
CA ILE A 47 -7.19 -4.58 1.35
C ILE A 47 -5.79 -4.01 1.15
N THR A 48 -5.72 -2.99 0.31
CA THR A 48 -4.56 -2.11 0.16
C THR A 48 -4.92 -0.74 0.70
N ARG A 49 -4.11 -0.24 1.63
CA ARG A 49 -4.25 1.07 2.25
C ARG A 49 -3.07 1.93 1.85
N PHE A 50 -3.35 3.10 1.31
CA PHE A 50 -2.37 4.12 1.00
C PHE A 50 -2.74 5.34 1.85
N ILE A 51 -1.94 5.58 2.89
CA ILE A 51 -2.21 6.57 3.92
C ILE A 51 -1.05 7.55 3.94
N LEU A 52 -1.36 8.83 3.83
CA LEU A 52 -0.45 9.93 4.06
C LEU A 52 -0.82 10.56 5.40
N ALA A 53 0.03 10.37 6.40
CA ALA A 53 -0.20 10.86 7.75
C ALA A 53 1.05 11.55 8.28
N GLY A 54 0.93 12.84 8.64
CA GLY A 54 2.05 13.60 9.17
C GLY A 54 3.23 13.67 8.19
N ASN A 55 4.37 13.07 8.58
CA ASN A 55 5.61 13.05 7.80
C ASN A 55 5.90 11.71 7.10
N GLU A 56 4.90 10.84 6.97
CA GLU A 56 5.12 9.52 6.40
C GLU A 56 4.01 9.11 5.45
N LEU A 57 4.43 8.44 4.38
CA LEU A 57 3.58 7.76 3.43
C LEU A 57 3.63 6.26 3.73
N ARG A 58 2.49 5.70 4.17
CA ARG A 58 2.34 4.28 4.47
C ARG A 58 1.53 3.60 3.37
N CYS A 59 2.10 2.59 2.74
CA CYS A 59 1.43 1.69 1.83
C CYS A 59 1.39 0.28 2.43
N GLN A 60 0.21 -0.18 2.79
CA GLN A 60 -0.01 -1.54 3.28
C GLN A 60 -0.81 -2.29 2.23
N SER A 61 -0.37 -3.50 1.88
CA SER A 61 -1.09 -4.38 0.96
C SER A 61 -1.16 -5.78 1.54
N ALA A 62 -2.38 -6.29 1.73
CA ALA A 62 -2.61 -7.68 2.09
C ALA A 62 -2.90 -8.52 0.83
N SER A 63 -2.25 -9.68 0.73
CA SER A 63 -2.45 -10.66 -0.34
C SER A 63 -2.54 -12.07 0.24
N LEU A 64 -2.91 -13.04 -0.60
CA LEU A 64 -2.84 -14.46 -0.25
C LEU A 64 -1.45 -14.93 0.19
N PHE A 65 -0.42 -14.31 -0.37
CA PHE A 65 0.97 -14.71 -0.15
C PHE A 65 1.61 -13.95 1.02
N GLY A 66 0.81 -13.22 1.79
CA GLY A 66 1.27 -12.45 2.94
C GLY A 66 0.91 -10.96 2.85
N GLN A 67 1.37 -10.23 3.86
CA GLN A 67 1.17 -8.80 4.03
C GLN A 67 2.48 -8.06 3.76
N SER A 68 2.41 -7.00 2.97
CA SER A 68 3.52 -6.07 2.74
C SER A 68 3.14 -4.71 3.32
N SER A 69 4.03 -4.15 4.13
CA SER A 69 3.91 -2.79 4.66
C SER A 69 5.16 -2.03 4.29
N GLN A 70 5.01 -0.93 3.56
CA GLN A 70 6.10 -0.05 3.20
C GLN A 70 5.78 1.35 3.72
N THR A 71 6.75 1.94 4.41
CA THR A 71 6.66 3.29 4.95
C THR A 71 7.78 4.11 4.33
N ILE A 72 7.44 5.24 3.72
CA ILE A 72 8.37 6.18 3.12
C ILE A 72 8.20 7.52 3.83
N PRO A 73 9.22 8.03 4.51
CA PRO A 73 9.20 9.40 5.02
C PRO A 73 9.05 10.41 3.88
N ILE A 74 8.26 11.48 4.07
CA ILE A 74 7.96 12.43 2.98
C ILE A 74 9.24 13.14 2.49
N ASN A 75 10.19 13.40 3.39
CA ASN A 75 11.50 13.98 3.06
C ASN A 75 12.41 13.06 2.21
N HIS A 76 12.06 11.78 2.05
CA HIS A 76 12.79 10.82 1.21
C HIS A 76 12.07 10.50 -0.11
N ILE A 77 11.06 11.27 -0.50
CA ILE A 77 10.37 11.12 -1.77
C ILE A 77 11.16 11.87 -2.85
N SER A 78 11.77 11.13 -3.79
CA SER A 78 12.56 11.71 -4.88
C SER A 78 11.72 12.11 -6.08
N THR A 79 10.75 11.29 -6.47
CA THR A 79 9.92 11.54 -7.65
C THR A 79 8.50 11.02 -7.46
N LEU A 80 7.52 11.82 -7.90
CA LEU A 80 6.11 11.47 -7.92
C LEU A 80 5.63 11.45 -9.38
N SER A 81 4.94 10.39 -9.78
CA SER A 81 4.39 10.25 -11.12
C SER A 81 2.95 9.75 -11.07
N ALA A 82 2.05 10.37 -11.83
CA ALA A 82 0.73 9.82 -12.13
C ALA A 82 0.63 9.56 -13.62
N GLY A 83 -0.07 8.49 -13.98
CA GLY A 83 -0.31 8.15 -15.37
C GLY A 83 -1.59 7.38 -15.60
N VAL A 84 -1.98 7.34 -16.87
CA VAL A 84 -3.07 6.50 -17.35
C VAL A 84 -2.48 5.43 -18.25
N ARG A 85 -2.70 4.17 -17.91
CA ARG A 85 -2.33 3.05 -18.78
C ARG A 85 -3.54 2.63 -19.61
N LYS A 86 -3.42 2.80 -20.93
CA LYS A 86 -4.40 2.35 -21.92
C LYS A 86 -3.92 1.04 -22.56
N PRO A 87 -4.75 0.00 -22.64
CA PRO A 87 -4.35 -1.30 -23.21
C PRO A 87 -4.41 -1.25 -24.74
N VAL A 88 -3.49 -0.53 -25.37
CA VAL A 88 -3.45 -0.32 -26.83
C VAL A 88 -3.44 -1.66 -27.60
N GLY A 89 -2.91 -2.72 -27.01
CA GLY A 89 -2.94 -4.07 -27.57
C GLY A 89 -4.35 -4.57 -27.91
N ASN A 90 -5.37 -4.22 -27.13
CA ASN A 90 -6.76 -4.61 -27.42
C ASN A 90 -7.28 -3.92 -28.70
N LEU A 91 -6.86 -2.68 -28.95
CA LEU A 91 -7.27 -1.91 -30.11
C LEU A 91 -6.59 -2.41 -31.39
N VAL A 92 -5.29 -2.75 -31.30
CA VAL A 92 -4.56 -3.40 -32.40
C VAL A 92 -5.18 -4.77 -32.71
N ALA A 93 -5.46 -5.58 -31.69
CA ALA A 93 -6.11 -6.88 -31.87
C ALA A 93 -7.49 -6.72 -32.53
N ALA A 94 -8.30 -5.74 -32.11
CA ALA A 94 -9.61 -5.47 -32.70
C ALA A 94 -9.49 -5.17 -34.22
N ALA A 95 -8.52 -4.33 -34.60
CA ALA A 95 -8.28 -4.02 -36.01
C ALA A 95 -7.85 -5.26 -36.81
N VAL A 96 -6.98 -6.10 -36.25
CA VAL A 96 -6.54 -7.36 -36.88
C VAL A 96 -7.72 -8.31 -37.08
N PHE A 97 -8.56 -8.52 -36.07
CA PHE A 97 -9.74 -9.39 -36.19
C PHE A 97 -10.76 -8.87 -37.21
N LEU A 98 -10.93 -7.55 -37.30
CA LEU A 98 -11.81 -6.93 -38.28
C LEU A 98 -11.28 -7.16 -39.71
N VAL A 99 -10.01 -6.86 -39.97
CA VAL A 99 -9.39 -7.06 -41.30
C VAL A 99 -9.33 -8.55 -41.68
N ALA A 100 -9.03 -9.43 -40.73
CA ALA A 100 -9.02 -10.87 -40.94
C ALA A 100 -10.43 -11.39 -41.27
N GLY A 101 -11.46 -10.91 -40.56
CA GLY A 101 -12.86 -11.27 -40.83
C GLY A 101 -13.30 -10.87 -42.24
N ILE A 102 -12.97 -9.65 -42.68
CA ILE A 102 -13.30 -9.16 -44.03
C ILE A 102 -12.54 -9.97 -45.10
N THR A 103 -11.22 -10.14 -44.94
CA THR A 103 -10.40 -10.88 -45.91
C THR A 103 -10.87 -12.33 -46.07
N LEU A 104 -11.23 -12.98 -44.96
CA LEU A 104 -11.74 -14.35 -44.97
C LEU A 104 -13.10 -14.43 -45.65
N SER A 105 -14.00 -13.48 -45.38
CA SER A 105 -15.32 -13.39 -46.01
C SER A 105 -15.25 -13.20 -47.52
N VAL A 106 -14.32 -12.38 -48.01
CA VAL A 106 -14.08 -12.22 -49.46
C VAL A 106 -13.53 -13.50 -50.10
N SER A 107 -12.75 -14.29 -49.34
CA SER A 107 -12.14 -15.52 -49.86
C SER A 107 -13.11 -16.69 -49.93
N THR A 108 -14.06 -16.78 -48.99
CA THR A 108 -15.04 -17.88 -48.90
C THR A 108 -16.40 -17.52 -49.50
N ASP A 109 -16.64 -16.26 -49.85
CA ASP A 109 -17.94 -15.72 -50.28
C ASP A 109 -19.06 -15.94 -49.25
N GLU A 110 -18.69 -16.05 -47.97
CA GLU A 110 -19.61 -16.21 -46.85
C GLU A 110 -19.61 -14.98 -45.95
N VAL A 111 -20.77 -14.61 -45.41
CA VAL A 111 -20.91 -13.46 -44.49
C VAL A 111 -20.57 -13.79 -43.04
N ILE A 112 -20.51 -15.08 -42.68
CA ILE A 112 -20.30 -15.55 -41.30
C ILE A 112 -18.94 -15.08 -40.74
N PRO A 113 -17.80 -15.19 -41.46
CA PRO A 113 -16.49 -14.72 -40.97
C PRO A 113 -16.46 -13.22 -40.64
N THR A 114 -17.13 -12.38 -41.44
CA THR A 114 -17.23 -10.94 -41.18
C THR A 114 -18.04 -10.66 -39.92
N ALA A 115 -19.17 -11.35 -39.72
CA ALA A 115 -19.99 -11.17 -38.52
C ALA A 115 -19.22 -11.56 -37.25
N VAL A 116 -18.49 -12.68 -37.26
CA VAL A 116 -17.66 -13.13 -36.13
C VAL A 116 -16.52 -12.14 -35.88
N GLY A 117 -15.82 -11.70 -36.93
CA GLY A 117 -14.75 -10.71 -36.83
C GLY A 117 -15.23 -9.38 -36.24
N LEU A 118 -16.43 -8.93 -36.63
CA LEU A 118 -17.05 -7.70 -36.12
C LEU A 118 -17.41 -7.82 -34.63
N VAL A 119 -17.99 -8.95 -34.21
CA VAL A 119 -18.34 -9.19 -32.80
C VAL A 119 -17.08 -9.23 -31.92
N LEU A 120 -16.03 -9.93 -32.37
CA LEU A 120 -14.76 -9.99 -31.65
C LEU A 120 -14.07 -8.62 -31.58
N ALA A 121 -14.04 -7.88 -32.69
CA ALA A 121 -13.49 -6.53 -32.72
C ALA A 121 -14.25 -5.59 -31.77
N THR A 122 -15.58 -5.66 -31.78
CA THR A 122 -16.44 -4.87 -30.88
C THR A 122 -16.18 -5.22 -29.41
N ALA A 123 -16.11 -6.51 -29.07
CA ALA A 123 -15.81 -6.96 -27.72
C ALA A 123 -14.42 -6.47 -27.25
N LEU A 124 -13.42 -6.46 -28.13
CA LEU A 124 -12.08 -5.95 -27.81
C LEU A 124 -12.05 -4.43 -27.65
N VAL A 125 -12.82 -3.67 -28.43
CA VAL A 125 -12.98 -2.22 -28.25
C VAL A 125 -13.67 -1.91 -26.92
N VAL A 126 -14.73 -2.64 -26.57
CA VAL A 126 -15.37 -2.52 -25.25
C VAL A 126 -14.36 -2.86 -24.14
N GLY A 127 -13.59 -3.94 -24.32
CA GLY A 127 -12.50 -4.31 -23.42
C GLY A 127 -11.43 -3.23 -23.28
N TYR A 128 -11.09 -2.51 -24.35
CA TYR A 128 -10.16 -1.37 -24.32
C TYR A 128 -10.67 -0.23 -23.43
N VAL A 129 -11.95 0.12 -23.55
CA VAL A 129 -12.58 1.18 -22.74
C VAL A 129 -12.62 0.78 -21.26
N LEU A 130 -13.02 -0.46 -20.98
CA LEU A 130 -13.17 -0.97 -19.61
C LEU A 130 -11.84 -1.27 -18.89
N ALA A 131 -10.77 -1.55 -19.64
CA ALA A 131 -9.46 -1.87 -19.07
C ALA A 131 -8.53 -0.65 -18.92
N LYS A 132 -9.07 0.58 -19.01
CA LYS A 132 -8.37 1.79 -18.60
C LYS A 132 -7.98 1.66 -17.12
N THR A 133 -6.72 1.95 -16.80
CA THR A 133 -6.21 1.94 -15.43
C THR A 133 -5.42 3.20 -15.15
N PHE A 134 -5.54 3.69 -13.94
CA PHE A 134 -4.76 4.80 -13.41
C PHE A 134 -3.65 4.26 -12.52
N VAL A 135 -2.51 4.94 -12.53
CA VAL A 135 -1.35 4.57 -11.74
C VAL A 135 -0.80 5.81 -11.05
N ILE A 136 -0.53 5.68 -9.76
CA ILE A 136 0.28 6.62 -8.97
C ILE A 136 1.55 5.88 -8.59
N MET A 137 2.70 6.46 -8.87
CA MET A 137 4.03 5.93 -8.55
C MET A 137 4.76 6.91 -7.67
N VAL A 138 5.31 6.41 -6.56
CA VAL A 138 6.16 7.14 -5.63
C VAL A 138 7.52 6.47 -5.65
N TYR A 139 8.53 7.24 -6.05
CA TYR A 139 9.93 6.84 -6.04
C TYR A 139 10.57 7.42 -4.79
N PRO A 140 11.02 6.61 -3.83
CA PRO A 140 11.89 7.07 -2.77
C PRO A 140 13.30 7.36 -3.29
N GLU A 141 14.11 8.09 -2.52
CA GLU A 141 15.54 8.27 -2.78
C GLU A 141 16.32 6.94 -2.69
N GLY A 142 15.80 5.96 -1.95
CA GLY A 142 16.35 4.62 -1.85
C GLY A 142 15.27 3.55 -1.68
N GLY A 143 15.48 2.38 -2.28
CA GLY A 143 14.57 1.24 -2.19
C GLY A 143 13.58 1.10 -3.36
N PRO A 144 12.62 0.16 -3.26
CA PRO A 144 11.69 -0.13 -4.34
C PRO A 144 10.59 0.94 -4.47
N GLU A 145 10.14 1.19 -5.70
CA GLU A 145 9.01 2.08 -6.00
C GLU A 145 7.70 1.57 -5.37
N ILE A 146 6.87 2.49 -4.86
CA ILE A 146 5.49 2.20 -4.49
C ILE A 146 4.60 2.56 -5.68
N ALA A 147 3.95 1.56 -6.27
CA ALA A 147 3.01 1.77 -7.37
C ALA A 147 1.59 1.36 -6.97
N LEU A 148 0.69 2.33 -6.91
CA LEU A 148 -0.73 2.13 -6.67
C LEU A 148 -1.46 2.17 -8.02
N ARG A 149 -2.17 1.10 -8.37
CA ARG A 149 -2.98 1.04 -9.59
C ARG A 149 -4.46 0.97 -9.24
N PHE A 150 -5.29 1.78 -9.87
CA PHE A 150 -6.73 1.76 -9.65
C PHE A 150 -7.51 1.86 -10.96
N GLN A 151 -8.73 1.33 -10.97
CA GLN A 151 -9.62 1.43 -12.11
C GLN A 151 -10.58 2.62 -11.98
N PRO A 152 -10.99 3.22 -13.12
CA PRO A 152 -12.10 4.17 -13.18
C PRO A 152 -13.41 3.42 -12.89
N ASN A 153 -13.67 3.10 -11.64
CA ASN A 153 -14.97 2.59 -11.23
C ASN A 153 -15.68 3.66 -10.39
N VAL A 154 -16.96 3.82 -10.67
CA VAL A 154 -17.90 4.63 -9.89
C VAL A 154 -18.22 3.82 -8.64
N ILE A 155 -17.54 4.12 -7.55
CA ILE A 155 -17.88 3.54 -6.24
C ILE A 155 -18.29 4.71 -5.36
N GLU A 156 -19.43 4.55 -4.71
CA GLU A 156 -20.11 5.60 -3.92
C GLU A 156 -20.54 6.83 -4.75
N GLY A 157 -20.70 6.67 -6.08
CA GLY A 157 -21.18 7.73 -6.96
C GLY A 157 -20.14 8.79 -7.30
N ILE A 158 -18.90 8.63 -6.82
CA ILE A 158 -17.86 9.62 -7.03
C ILE A 158 -16.91 9.13 -8.14
N PRO A 159 -16.92 9.77 -9.33
CA PRO A 159 -16.00 9.41 -10.40
C PRO A 159 -14.57 9.75 -9.97
N ILE A 160 -13.72 8.74 -9.90
CA ILE A 160 -12.28 8.93 -9.74
C ILE A 160 -11.70 9.21 -11.11
N ASP A 161 -11.41 10.48 -11.36
CA ASP A 161 -10.76 10.95 -12.58
C ASP A 161 -9.25 11.19 -12.36
N VAL A 162 -8.52 11.32 -13.46
CA VAL A 162 -7.10 11.70 -13.51
C VAL A 162 -6.83 12.94 -12.68
N GLU A 163 -7.73 13.92 -12.72
CA GLU A 163 -7.60 15.17 -11.96
C GLU A 163 -7.50 14.93 -10.45
N ARG A 164 -8.24 13.96 -9.90
CA ARG A 164 -8.14 13.60 -8.48
C ARG A 164 -6.83 12.92 -8.14
N ALA A 165 -6.35 12.06 -9.03
CA ALA A 165 -5.04 11.43 -8.87
C ALA A 165 -3.92 12.47 -8.89
N LEU A 166 -4.02 13.45 -9.80
CA LEU A 166 -3.11 14.59 -9.88
C LEU A 166 -3.21 15.49 -8.65
N ASN A 167 -4.42 15.70 -8.10
CA ASN A 167 -4.61 16.45 -6.87
C ASN A 167 -3.93 15.76 -5.67
N VAL A 168 -4.04 14.43 -5.54
CA VAL A 168 -3.29 13.69 -4.52
C VAL A 168 -1.78 13.90 -4.66
N ILE A 169 -1.25 13.87 -5.89
CA ILE A 169 0.17 14.13 -6.14
C ILE A 169 0.54 15.58 -5.79
N ALA A 170 -0.32 16.54 -6.10
CA ALA A 170 -0.10 17.94 -5.75
C ALA A 170 -0.03 18.10 -4.23
N VAL A 171 -0.96 17.51 -3.48
CA VAL A 171 -0.93 17.51 -2.01
C VAL A 171 0.35 16.89 -1.46
N ILE A 172 0.77 15.72 -1.96
CA ILE A 172 2.02 15.09 -1.51
C ILE A 172 3.21 16.00 -1.83
N ARG A 173 3.28 16.58 -3.04
CA ARG A 173 4.35 17.50 -3.43
C ARG A 173 4.40 18.73 -2.52
N ASP A 174 3.26 19.35 -2.24
CA ASP A 174 3.18 20.54 -1.40
C ASP A 174 3.62 20.22 0.02
N MET A 175 3.34 19.01 0.52
CA MET A 175 3.85 18.52 1.80
C MET A 175 5.39 18.35 1.78
N VAL A 176 5.96 17.79 0.71
CA VAL A 176 7.44 17.69 0.56
C VAL A 176 8.08 19.07 0.62
N ILE A 177 7.60 20.02 -0.18
CA ILE A 177 8.16 21.39 -0.25
C ILE A 177 8.03 22.12 1.09
N SER A 178 6.91 21.93 1.79
CA SER A 178 6.67 22.55 3.09
C SER A 178 7.67 22.08 4.16
N GLN A 179 8.22 20.86 4.04
CA GLN A 179 9.19 20.34 5.00
C GLN A 179 10.59 20.91 4.80
N ASP A 180 11.01 21.07 3.55
CA ASP A 180 12.33 21.59 3.21
C ASP A 180 12.54 23.03 3.72
N THR A 181 11.45 23.79 3.85
CA THR A 181 11.49 25.19 4.32
C THR A 181 11.77 25.30 5.83
N THR A 182 11.59 24.22 6.61
CA THR A 182 11.72 24.22 8.09
C THR A 182 13.07 23.74 8.60
N THR A 183 13.97 23.26 7.74
CA THR A 183 15.33 22.86 8.16
C THR A 183 16.25 24.07 7.98
N PRO A 184 16.66 24.78 9.06
CA PRO A 184 17.68 25.81 8.93
C PRO A 184 18.94 25.11 8.43
N THR A 185 19.37 25.49 7.23
CA THR A 185 20.68 25.14 6.68
C THR A 185 21.73 25.62 7.68
N VAL A 186 22.16 24.73 8.58
CA VAL A 186 23.47 24.84 9.21
C VAL A 186 24.44 24.67 8.07
N GLN A 187 24.87 25.80 7.49
CA GLN A 187 25.96 25.82 6.53
C GLN A 187 27.09 24.99 7.17
N PRO A 188 27.59 23.93 6.52
CA PRO A 188 28.78 23.27 7.00
C PRO A 188 29.86 24.34 7.03
N GLU A 189 30.27 24.70 8.25
CA GLU A 189 31.40 25.56 8.50
C GLU A 189 32.56 25.01 7.65
N PRO A 190 33.20 25.83 6.80
CA PRO A 190 34.20 25.35 5.88
C PRO A 190 35.32 24.71 6.71
N LEU A 191 35.34 23.38 6.71
CA LEU A 191 36.42 22.59 7.28
C LEU A 191 37.68 23.06 6.57
N THR A 192 38.47 23.84 7.30
CA THR A 192 39.81 24.23 6.90
C THR A 192 40.62 22.95 6.91
N VAL A 193 40.66 22.25 5.77
CA VAL A 193 41.48 21.07 5.60
C VAL A 193 42.94 21.51 5.78
N PRO A 194 43.67 21.03 6.80
CA PRO A 194 45.09 21.25 6.88
C PRO A 194 45.71 20.62 5.63
N GLN A 195 46.40 21.42 4.81
CA GLN A 195 47.11 20.90 3.64
C GLN A 195 48.14 19.86 4.10
N HIS A 196 47.81 18.58 3.91
CA HIS A 196 48.77 17.51 4.11
C HIS A 196 49.73 17.51 2.92
N GLN A 197 50.98 17.78 3.26
CA GLN A 197 52.13 17.91 2.41
C GLN A 197 52.33 16.64 1.58
N LEU A 198 52.45 16.77 0.26
CA LEU A 198 52.85 15.68 -0.65
C LEU A 198 54.18 15.09 -0.18
N VAL A 199 54.14 13.85 0.30
CA VAL A 199 55.34 13.00 0.40
C VAL A 199 55.44 12.22 -0.91
N PRO A 200 56.60 12.24 -1.61
CA PRO A 200 56.77 11.52 -2.86
C PRO A 200 56.70 10.00 -2.64
N GLU A 201 55.88 9.36 -3.46
CA GLU A 201 55.68 7.92 -3.58
C GLU A 201 56.98 7.22 -4.03
N PRO A 202 57.55 6.28 -3.26
CA PRO A 202 58.60 5.39 -3.73
C PRO A 202 57.99 4.19 -4.46
N ALA A 203 58.57 3.89 -5.61
CA ALA A 203 58.15 2.85 -6.52
C ALA A 203 58.53 1.42 -6.06
N LEU A 204 57.64 0.48 -6.42
CA LEU A 204 57.80 -0.97 -6.59
C LEU A 204 57.94 -1.85 -5.33
N GLU A 205 57.00 -2.78 -5.16
CA GLU A 205 57.24 -4.24 -5.27
C GLU A 205 55.91 -5.03 -5.35
N PRO A 206 55.82 -6.10 -6.15
CA PRO A 206 54.62 -6.94 -6.24
C PRO A 206 54.69 -8.09 -5.23
N GLU A 207 54.02 -7.95 -4.09
CA GLU A 207 53.79 -9.07 -3.17
C GLU A 207 52.55 -9.88 -3.58
N SER A 208 52.82 -11.10 -4.02
CA SER A 208 51.87 -12.22 -4.05
C SER A 208 51.72 -12.80 -2.64
N VAL A 209 50.51 -12.96 -2.10
CA VAL A 209 50.08 -14.14 -1.30
C VAL A 209 48.54 -14.15 -1.21
N PRO A 210 47.90 -15.34 -1.36
CA PRO A 210 46.46 -15.54 -1.25
C PRO A 210 46.02 -15.67 0.22
N THR A 211 44.83 -15.19 0.57
CA THR A 211 44.14 -15.63 1.79
C THR A 211 42.65 -15.72 1.54
N SER A 212 42.16 -16.95 1.63
CA SER A 212 40.77 -17.36 1.55
C SER A 212 39.97 -16.73 2.69
N PRO A 213 38.81 -16.12 2.45
CA PRO A 213 37.95 -15.66 3.54
C PRO A 213 37.29 -16.86 4.24
N GLU A 214 37.45 -16.92 5.56
CA GLU A 214 36.69 -17.80 6.45
C GLU A 214 35.17 -17.50 6.35
N PRO A 215 34.30 -18.51 6.50
CA PRO A 215 32.86 -18.30 6.54
C PRO A 215 32.45 -17.67 7.88
N TYR A 216 31.86 -16.48 7.80
CA TYR A 216 31.21 -15.81 8.93
C TYR A 216 30.03 -16.65 9.44
N GLN A 217 30.12 -17.17 10.67
CA GLN A 217 28.97 -17.71 11.41
C GLN A 217 28.28 -16.54 12.14
N PRO A 218 27.01 -16.24 11.84
CA PRO A 218 26.25 -15.32 12.68
C PRO A 218 25.86 -16.01 13.99
N GLU A 219 26.32 -15.45 15.10
CA GLU A 219 25.88 -15.79 16.45
C GLU A 219 24.38 -15.48 16.57
N ALA A 220 23.59 -16.51 16.89
CA ALA A 220 22.19 -16.37 17.23
C ALA A 220 22.07 -15.85 18.66
N GLU A 221 21.76 -14.56 18.82
CA GLU A 221 21.26 -14.04 20.09
C GLU A 221 19.82 -14.54 20.29
N GLU A 222 19.68 -15.62 21.04
CA GLU A 222 18.41 -16.11 21.58
C GLU A 222 17.85 -15.09 22.58
N SER A 223 16.98 -14.21 22.08
CA SER A 223 16.11 -13.34 22.88
C SER A 223 15.05 -14.18 23.60
N SER A 224 15.42 -14.68 24.78
CA SER A 224 14.64 -15.52 25.68
C SER A 224 13.70 -14.71 26.61
N LEU A 225 12.88 -13.83 26.03
CA LEU A 225 11.91 -12.98 26.75
C LEU A 225 10.45 -13.12 26.28
N THR A 226 10.16 -13.95 25.27
CA THR A 226 8.86 -13.96 24.57
C THR A 226 7.83 -14.96 25.09
N SER A 227 8.22 -16.01 25.84
CA SER A 227 7.28 -17.11 26.14
C SER A 227 6.21 -16.77 27.18
N ALA A 228 6.48 -15.87 28.12
CA ALA A 228 5.49 -15.45 29.11
C ALA A 228 4.42 -14.51 28.51
N SER A 229 4.81 -13.64 27.57
CA SER A 229 3.89 -12.68 26.95
C SER A 229 2.90 -13.32 25.96
N GLU A 230 3.28 -14.43 25.32
CA GLU A 230 2.41 -15.10 24.32
C GLU A 230 1.24 -15.83 24.98
N ALA A 231 1.47 -16.51 26.11
CA ALA A 231 0.41 -17.20 26.84
C ALA A 231 -0.64 -16.22 27.38
N ASP A 232 -0.19 -15.07 27.89
CA ASP A 232 -1.05 -14.00 28.38
C ASP A 232 -1.88 -13.37 27.25
N GLU A 233 -1.31 -13.19 26.06
CA GLU A 233 -2.07 -12.71 24.89
C GLU A 233 -3.12 -13.71 24.40
N ILE A 234 -2.82 -15.01 24.41
CA ILE A 234 -3.80 -16.06 24.04
C ILE A 234 -4.98 -16.05 25.00
N ASN A 235 -4.73 -15.94 26.31
CA ASN A 235 -5.80 -15.88 27.31
C ASN A 235 -6.60 -14.57 27.21
N ALA A 236 -5.94 -13.43 27.05
CA ALA A 236 -6.58 -12.13 26.91
C ALA A 236 -7.46 -12.04 25.65
N SER A 237 -6.99 -12.57 24.52
CA SER A 237 -7.74 -12.58 23.26
C SER A 237 -8.99 -13.47 23.31
N ALA A 238 -8.92 -14.63 23.99
CA ALA A 238 -10.08 -15.49 24.21
C ALA A 238 -11.18 -14.80 25.05
N LEU A 239 -10.79 -14.12 26.13
CA LEU A 239 -11.72 -13.34 26.95
C LEU A 239 -12.33 -12.16 26.17
N PHE A 240 -11.56 -11.53 25.29
CA PHE A 240 -12.03 -10.44 24.44
C PHE A 240 -13.09 -10.91 23.44
N GLU A 241 -12.91 -12.09 22.82
CA GLU A 241 -13.94 -12.69 21.97
C GLU A 241 -15.21 -13.04 22.76
N GLU A 242 -15.09 -13.55 23.98
CA GLU A 242 -16.25 -13.83 24.83
C GLU A 242 -17.01 -12.54 25.15
N ALA A 243 -16.32 -11.46 25.52
CA ALA A 243 -16.94 -10.16 25.75
C ALA A 243 -17.73 -9.68 24.51
N ARG A 244 -17.18 -9.86 23.32
CA ARG A 244 -17.85 -9.51 22.05
C ARG A 244 -19.10 -10.34 21.79
N ARG A 245 -19.08 -11.64 22.13
CA ARG A 245 -20.28 -12.51 22.05
C ARG A 245 -21.35 -12.07 23.04
N ARG A 246 -20.99 -11.78 24.30
CA ARG A 246 -21.93 -11.28 25.33
C ARG A 246 -22.59 -9.96 24.89
N ALA A 247 -21.82 -9.06 24.28
CA ALA A 247 -22.35 -7.82 23.72
C ALA A 247 -23.34 -8.05 22.58
N ALA A 248 -23.05 -9.00 21.68
CA ALA A 248 -23.96 -9.39 20.60
C ALA A 248 -25.26 -10.02 21.11
N ASP A 249 -25.22 -10.74 22.23
CA ASP A 249 -26.40 -11.30 22.92
C ASP A 249 -27.21 -10.23 23.69
N GLY A 250 -26.82 -8.95 23.63
CA GLY A 250 -27.48 -7.87 24.36
C GLY A 250 -27.10 -7.76 25.84
N ARG A 251 -26.18 -8.60 26.32
CA ARG A 251 -25.67 -8.58 27.72
C ARG A 251 -24.50 -7.60 27.85
N LYS A 252 -24.80 -6.31 27.69
CA LYS A 252 -23.79 -5.24 27.65
C LYS A 252 -23.00 -5.10 28.96
N ASP A 253 -23.67 -5.21 30.11
CA ASP A 253 -23.02 -5.04 31.42
C ASP A 253 -21.98 -6.14 31.70
N GLU A 254 -22.29 -7.38 31.31
CA GLU A 254 -21.36 -8.52 31.42
C GLU A 254 -20.16 -8.35 30.48
N ALA A 255 -20.39 -7.85 29.25
CA ALA A 255 -19.32 -7.57 28.31
C ALA A 255 -18.37 -6.47 28.83
N VAL A 256 -18.92 -5.39 29.39
CA VAL A 256 -18.12 -4.31 29.99
C VAL A 256 -17.30 -4.81 31.18
N ALA A 257 -17.89 -5.67 32.03
CA ALA A 257 -17.18 -6.28 33.16
C ALA A 257 -16.00 -7.15 32.69
N LEU A 258 -16.18 -7.96 31.64
CA LEU A 258 -15.11 -8.75 31.05
C LEU A 258 -13.99 -7.88 30.46
N LEU A 259 -14.35 -6.82 29.73
CA LEU A 259 -13.37 -5.90 29.15
C LEU A 259 -12.51 -5.23 30.23
N ARG A 260 -13.12 -4.79 31.35
CA ARG A 260 -12.36 -4.24 32.49
C ARG A 260 -11.43 -5.28 33.11
N GLY A 261 -11.92 -6.52 33.27
CA GLY A 261 -11.10 -7.64 33.76
C GLY A 261 -9.87 -7.93 32.90
N ILE A 262 -9.99 -7.85 31.57
CA ILE A 262 -8.85 -8.01 30.65
C ILE A 262 -7.81 -6.92 30.86
N VAL A 263 -8.24 -5.67 31.01
CA VAL A 263 -7.34 -4.52 31.22
C VAL A 263 -6.58 -4.64 32.54
N ASP A 264 -7.25 -5.10 33.60
CA ASP A 264 -6.65 -5.24 34.92
C ASP A 264 -5.70 -6.45 35.00
N GLN A 265 -6.07 -7.59 34.39
CA GLN A 265 -5.27 -8.82 34.46
C GLN A 265 -4.11 -8.86 33.47
N PHE A 266 -4.26 -8.25 32.29
CA PHE A 266 -3.31 -8.37 31.18
C PHE A 266 -2.89 -7.00 30.61
N PRO A 267 -2.37 -6.08 31.43
CA PRO A 267 -2.19 -4.67 31.05
C PRO A 267 -1.20 -4.42 29.90
N LEU A 268 -0.36 -5.40 29.57
CA LEU A 268 0.68 -5.34 28.53
C LEU A 268 0.29 -6.07 27.23
N THR A 269 -0.94 -6.58 27.13
CA THR A 269 -1.43 -7.31 25.94
C THR A 269 -2.07 -6.36 24.92
N VAL A 270 -2.00 -6.73 23.65
CA VAL A 270 -2.67 -6.02 22.55
C VAL A 270 -4.19 -6.05 22.75
N SER A 271 -4.71 -7.18 23.26
CA SER A 271 -6.12 -7.35 23.62
C SER A 271 -6.59 -6.37 24.70
N ALA A 272 -5.75 -6.04 25.69
CA ALA A 272 -6.09 -5.04 26.71
C ALA A 272 -6.16 -3.62 26.14
N ASP A 273 -5.30 -3.26 25.18
CA ASP A 273 -5.38 -1.94 24.52
C ASP A 273 -6.65 -1.80 23.67
N GLN A 274 -7.08 -2.87 23.00
CA GLN A 274 -8.37 -2.91 22.31
C GLN A 274 -9.56 -2.83 23.28
N ALA A 275 -9.47 -3.46 24.45
CA ALA A 275 -10.47 -3.37 25.50
C ALA A 275 -10.62 -1.94 26.03
N LYS A 276 -9.51 -1.24 26.31
CA LYS A 276 -9.52 0.18 26.70
C LYS A 276 -10.20 1.07 25.66
N GLN A 277 -9.89 0.87 24.39
CA GLN A 277 -10.50 1.66 23.30
C GLN A 277 -12.00 1.37 23.13
N THR A 278 -12.44 0.16 23.44
CA THR A 278 -13.86 -0.21 23.38
C THR A 278 -14.60 0.39 24.57
N LEU A 279 -14.02 0.35 25.77
CA LEU A 279 -14.58 0.96 26.97
C LEU A 279 -14.75 2.47 26.83
N SER A 280 -13.75 3.17 26.27
CA SER A 280 -13.85 4.63 26.08
C SER A 280 -15.00 5.05 25.16
N LYS A 281 -15.35 4.22 24.16
CA LYS A 281 -16.50 4.46 23.28
C LYS A 281 -17.85 4.19 23.94
N ILE A 282 -17.88 3.37 24.98
CA ILE A 282 -19.11 3.04 25.72
C ILE A 282 -19.38 4.10 26.79
N ASP A 283 -18.34 4.58 27.47
CA ASP A 283 -18.45 5.59 28.51
C ASP A 283 -18.74 7.01 27.95
N ASP A 284 -18.53 7.24 26.66
CA ASP A 284 -18.90 8.48 25.96
C ASP A 284 -20.05 8.26 24.95
N PRO A 285 -21.31 8.15 25.40
CA PRO A 285 -22.46 8.00 24.51
C PRO A 285 -22.84 9.30 23.77
N GLY A 286 -22.00 10.35 23.81
CA GLY A 286 -22.36 11.73 23.48
C GLY A 286 -22.16 12.20 22.04
N GLU A 287 -21.58 11.42 21.12
CA GLU A 287 -21.31 11.87 19.74
C GLU A 287 -21.80 10.89 18.66
N GLN A 288 -23.11 10.57 18.68
CA GLN A 288 -23.79 10.00 17.50
C GLN A 288 -25.02 10.83 17.11
#